data_AF-S4MD77-F1
#
_entry.id   AF-S4MD77-F1
#
_cell.length_a   1.000
_cell.length_b   1.000
_cell.length_c   1.000
_cell.angle_alpha   90.00
_cell.angle_beta   90.00
_cell.angle_gamma   90.00
#
_symmetry.space_group_name_H-M   'P 1'
#
loop_
_entity.id
_entity.type
_entity.pdbx_description
1 polymer ?
#
loop_
_entity_poly.entity_id
_entity_poly.type
_entity_poly.pdbx_seq_one_letter_code
_entity_poly.pdbx_strand_id
1 'polypeptide(L)'
;MARITRETENESIKEIELFDVDLSEAEKELFRSAPEQFAKDFLESEGFTVNRVVVERRLQGDDTDPGFCDRPLKLVHAKVGTLNSTWIWLCPHPI
;
A
#
# COMPACT_ATOMS: atom_id res chain seq x y z
N MET A 1 6.29 27.33 11.06
CA MET A 1 5.40 26.54 11.92
C MET A 1 4.54 25.69 11.02
N ALA A 2 4.65 24.36 11.06
CA ALA A 2 3.76 23.48 10.28
C ALA A 2 2.42 23.36 11.03
N ARG A 3 1.31 23.58 10.33
CA ARG A 3 -0.04 23.43 10.87
C ARG A 3 -0.71 22.28 10.11
N ILE A 4 -1.18 21.28 10.84
CA ILE A 4 -1.96 20.19 10.26
C ILE A 4 -3.41 20.70 10.15
N THR A 5 -3.92 20.79 8.93
CA THR A 5 -5.32 21.06 8.66
C THR A 5 -5.98 19.74 8.33
N ARG A 6 -6.91 19.29 9.17
CA ARG A 6 -7.70 18.09 8.90
C ARG A 6 -8.86 18.48 8.01
N GLU A 7 -8.77 18.17 6.72
CA GLU A 7 -9.93 18.24 5.83
C GLU A 7 -10.77 16.99 6.06
N THR A 8 -11.83 17.13 6.85
CA THR A 8 -12.92 16.14 6.88
C THR A 8 -13.76 16.37 5.64
N GLU A 9 -13.30 15.89 4.48
CA GLU A 9 -14.25 15.60 3.41
C GLU A 9 -15.22 14.55 3.96
N ASN A 10 -16.51 14.81 3.80
CA ASN A 10 -17.62 14.11 4.46
C ASN A 10 -17.84 12.70 3.87
N GLU A 11 -16.81 12.09 3.32
CA GLU A 11 -16.80 10.71 2.85
C GLU A 11 -16.27 9.84 3.99
N SER A 12 -17.19 9.26 4.75
CA SER A 12 -16.80 8.23 5.72
C SER A 12 -16.15 7.06 5.00
N ILE A 13 -15.09 6.51 5.60
CA ILE A 13 -14.58 5.20 5.23
C ILE A 13 -15.75 4.22 5.38
N LYS A 14 -16.21 3.67 4.25
CA LYS A 14 -17.34 2.74 4.23
C LYS A 14 -16.90 1.33 4.61
N GLU A 15 -15.69 0.98 4.22
CA GLU A 15 -15.16 -0.36 4.35
C GLU A 15 -13.63 -0.33 4.40
N ILE A 16 -13.06 -1.19 5.25
CA ILE A 16 -11.63 -1.47 5.29
C ILE A 16 -11.47 -2.97 5.06
N GLU A 17 -10.77 -3.33 4.00
CA GLU A 17 -10.38 -4.71 3.73
C GLU A 17 -8.88 -4.86 3.98
N LEU A 18 -8.49 -6.02 4.51
CA LEU A 18 -7.11 -6.38 4.82
C LEU A 18 -6.78 -7.67 4.08
N PHE A 19 -5.71 -7.62 3.30
CA PHE A 19 -5.22 -8.76 2.54
C PHE A 19 -3.79 -9.10 2.95
N ASP A 20 -3.49 -10.39 2.96
CA ASP A 20 -2.13 -10.90 2.97
C ASP A 20 -1.67 -11.09 1.53
N VAL A 21 -0.53 -10.50 1.19
CA VAL A 21 0.07 -10.59 -0.14
C VAL A 21 1.43 -11.27 -0.03
N ASP A 22 1.50 -12.48 -0.56
CA ASP A 22 2.75 -13.23 -0.70
C ASP A 22 3.34 -12.98 -2.07
N LEU A 23 4.45 -12.23 -2.10
CA LEU A 23 5.23 -12.00 -3.31
C LEU A 23 6.36 -13.02 -3.39
N SER A 24 6.58 -13.59 -4.57
CA SER A 24 7.78 -14.36 -4.87
C SER A 24 9.03 -13.47 -4.83
N GLU A 25 10.22 -14.05 -4.67
CA GLU A 25 11.47 -13.28 -4.62
C GLU A 25 11.69 -12.40 -5.87
N ALA A 26 11.30 -12.89 -7.05
CA ALA A 26 11.35 -12.11 -8.29
C ALA A 26 10.40 -10.91 -8.26
N GLU A 27 9.19 -11.08 -7.73
CA GLU A 27 8.24 -9.97 -7.55
C GLU A 27 8.71 -8.98 -6.50
N LYS A 28 9.38 -9.43 -5.43
CA LYS A 28 9.99 -8.55 -4.43
C LYS A 28 11.07 -7.67 -5.05
N GLU A 29 11.90 -8.21 -5.93
CA GLU A 29 12.92 -7.43 -6.65
C GLU A 29 12.29 -6.37 -7.56
N LEU A 30 11.25 -6.76 -8.31
CA LEU A 30 10.48 -5.82 -9.15
C LEU A 30 9.82 -4.73 -8.30
N PHE A 31 9.22 -5.11 -7.16
CA PHE A 31 8.61 -4.19 -6.21
C PHE A 31 9.63 -3.17 -5.73
N ARG A 32 10.83 -3.60 -5.30
CA ARG A 32 11.88 -2.67 -4.83
C ARG A 32 12.32 -1.69 -5.91
N SER A 33 12.35 -2.12 -7.18
CA SER A 33 12.81 -1.28 -8.28
C SER A 33 11.84 -0.14 -8.63
N ALA A 34 10.54 -0.37 -8.45
CA ALA A 34 9.49 0.60 -8.76
C ALA A 34 8.24 0.35 -7.89
N PRO A 35 8.28 0.70 -6.59
CA PRO A 35 7.28 0.26 -5.60
C PRO A 35 5.85 0.68 -5.93
N GLU A 36 5.65 1.96 -6.26
CA GLU A 36 4.30 2.47 -6.57
C GLU A 36 3.77 1.93 -7.91
N GLN A 37 4.64 1.77 -8.90
CA GLN A 37 4.27 1.25 -10.22
C GLN A 37 3.92 -0.24 -10.13
N PHE A 38 4.76 -1.05 -9.49
CA PHE A 38 4.48 -2.47 -9.24
C PHE A 38 3.17 -2.63 -8.46
N ALA A 39 2.99 -1.89 -7.37
CA ALA A 39 1.80 -1.96 -6.55
C ALA A 39 0.51 -1.64 -7.35
N LYS A 40 0.58 -0.66 -8.24
CA LYS A 40 -0.54 -0.33 -9.13
C LYS A 40 -0.80 -1.45 -10.15
N ASP A 41 0.24 -1.89 -10.86
CA ASP A 41 0.13 -2.89 -11.92
C ASP A 41 -0.37 -4.24 -11.37
N PHE A 42 0.12 -4.63 -10.18
CA PHE A 42 -0.35 -5.82 -9.47
C PHE A 42 -1.85 -5.74 -9.18
N LEU A 43 -2.31 -4.64 -8.60
CA LEU A 43 -3.73 -4.46 -8.27
C LEU A 43 -4.63 -4.43 -9.51
N GLU A 44 -4.18 -3.77 -10.59
CA GLU A 44 -4.90 -3.76 -11.86
C GLU A 44 -4.95 -5.15 -12.51
N SER A 45 -3.89 -5.96 -12.39
CA SER A 45 -3.86 -7.35 -12.90
C SER A 45 -4.82 -8.28 -12.15
N GLU A 46 -5.05 -8.03 -10.87
CA GLU A 46 -6.04 -8.73 -10.04
C GLU A 46 -7.49 -8.23 -10.27
N GLY A 47 -7.66 -7.24 -11.16
CA GLY A 47 -8.97 -6.70 -11.54
C GLY A 47 -9.49 -5.59 -10.63
N PHE A 48 -8.66 -5.02 -9.76
CA PHE A 48 -9.04 -3.89 -8.92
C PHE A 48 -8.86 -2.56 -9.64
N THR A 49 -9.76 -1.61 -9.36
CA THR A 49 -9.57 -0.21 -9.78
C THR A 49 -8.71 0.52 -8.77
N VAL A 50 -7.65 1.16 -9.27
CA VAL A 50 -6.65 1.83 -8.44
C VAL A 50 -6.76 3.35 -8.59
N ASN A 51 -7.44 4.00 -7.64
CA ASN A 51 -7.53 5.46 -7.61
C ASN A 51 -6.29 6.10 -6.95
N ARG A 52 -5.83 5.49 -5.86
CA ARG A 52 -4.66 5.94 -5.10
C ARG A 52 -3.94 4.74 -4.50
N VAL A 53 -2.62 4.73 -4.62
CA VAL A 53 -1.72 3.79 -3.94
C VAL A 53 -0.84 4.56 -2.98
N VAL A 54 -0.61 3.98 -1.82
CA VAL A 54 0.40 4.43 -0.85
C VAL A 54 1.25 3.22 -0.52
N VAL A 55 2.57 3.34 -0.70
CA VAL A 55 3.52 2.31 -0.31
C VAL A 55 4.29 2.79 0.90
N GLU A 56 4.31 1.99 1.97
CA GLU A 56 5.13 2.30 3.16
C GLU A 56 6.60 2.49 2.77
N ARG A 57 7.23 3.53 3.31
CA ARG A 57 8.63 3.89 3.01
C ARG A 57 9.61 2.72 3.18
N ARG A 58 9.40 1.83 4.14
CA ARG A 58 10.26 0.65 4.37
C ARG A 58 10.27 -0.31 3.19
N LEU A 59 9.15 -0.39 2.45
CA LEU A 59 9.05 -1.21 1.24
C LEU A 59 9.70 -0.54 0.02
N GLN A 60 10.02 0.75 0.10
CA GLN A 60 10.61 1.49 -1.00
C GLN A 60 12.13 1.33 -1.11
N GLY A 61 12.77 0.68 -0.13
CA GLY A 61 14.22 0.47 -0.10
C GLY A 61 14.97 1.77 0.21
N ASP A 62 15.47 1.90 1.44
CA ASP A 62 16.45 2.93 1.81
C ASP A 62 17.71 2.18 2.27
N ASP A 63 18.91 2.73 2.03
CA ASP A 63 20.21 2.05 2.25
C ASP A 63 20.43 1.55 3.70
N THR A 64 19.57 1.98 4.63
CA THR A 64 19.64 1.66 6.07
C THR A 64 18.74 0.51 6.53
N ASP A 65 17.83 -0.02 5.70
CA ASP A 65 16.95 -1.15 6.09
C ASP A 65 16.90 -2.19 4.96
N PRO A 66 17.81 -3.18 4.94
CA PRO A 66 17.91 -4.18 3.86
C PRO A 66 16.74 -5.18 3.84
N GLY A 67 15.85 -5.15 4.84
CA GLY A 67 14.76 -6.08 5.01
C GLY A 67 13.49 -5.60 4.33
N PHE A 68 13.32 -5.90 3.05
CA PHE A 68 11.97 -6.18 2.56
C PHE A 68 11.37 -7.25 3.48
N CYS A 69 10.12 -7.09 3.90
CA CYS A 69 9.55 -7.90 4.97
C CYS A 69 9.75 -9.40 4.70
N ASP A 70 10.36 -10.12 5.63
CA ASP A 70 10.44 -11.59 5.62
C ASP A 70 9.07 -12.27 5.88
N ARG A 71 7.98 -11.51 5.74
CA ARG A 71 6.60 -11.88 6.04
C ARG A 71 5.71 -11.44 4.87
N PRO A 72 4.54 -12.08 4.69
CA PRO A 72 3.54 -11.63 3.75
C PRO A 72 3.26 -10.13 3.95
N LEU A 73 3.20 -9.36 2.87
CA LEU A 73 2.86 -7.95 2.95
C LEU A 73 1.39 -7.80 3.35
N LYS A 74 1.09 -6.72 4.08
CA LYS A 74 -0.29 -6.36 4.39
C LYS A 74 -0.75 -5.31 3.41
N LEU A 75 -1.86 -5.58 2.74
CA LEU A 75 -2.52 -4.64 1.85
C LEU A 75 -3.83 -4.20 2.48
N VAL A 76 -3.97 -2.89 2.67
CA VAL A 76 -5.20 -2.27 3.19
C VAL A 76 -5.93 -1.61 2.04
N HIS A 77 -7.21 -1.93 1.88
CA HIS A 77 -8.10 -1.22 0.98
C HIS A 77 -9.07 -0.38 1.80
N ALA A 78 -8.88 0.93 1.78
CA ALA A 78 -9.80 1.87 2.39
C ALA A 78 -10.75 2.41 1.32
N LYS A 79 -12.02 1.96 1.33
CA LYS A 79 -13.06 2.48 0.45
C LYS A 79 -13.69 3.74 1.07
N VAL A 80 -13.58 4.86 0.37
CA VAL A 80 -14.05 6.18 0.82
C VAL A 80 -15.13 6.67 -0.15
N GLY A 81 -16.35 6.88 0.33
CA GLY A 81 -17.44 7.30 -0.56
C GLY A 81 -17.85 6.22 -1.58
N THR A 82 -18.22 6.61 -2.80
CA THR A 82 -18.62 5.69 -3.89
C THR A 82 -17.58 5.53 -4.99
N LEU A 83 -16.63 6.47 -5.09
CA LEU A 83 -15.69 6.54 -6.21
C LEU A 83 -14.23 6.52 -5.76
N ASN A 84 -13.95 6.81 -4.48
CA ASN A 84 -12.59 6.93 -3.98
C ASN A 84 -12.20 5.66 -3.23
N SER A 85 -11.00 5.16 -3.52
CA SER A 85 -10.40 4.06 -2.78
C SER A 85 -8.91 4.31 -2.64
N THR A 86 -8.35 3.97 -1.48
CA THR A 86 -6.92 4.02 -1.26
C THR A 86 -6.42 2.62 -0.93
N TRP A 87 -5.40 2.20 -1.67
CA TRP A 87 -4.67 0.97 -1.43
C TRP A 87 -3.37 1.30 -0.70
N ILE A 88 -3.15 0.67 0.45
CA ILE A 88 -1.98 0.94 1.29
C ILE A 88 -1.20 -0.37 1.47
N TRP A 89 0.02 -0.39 0.96
CA TRP A 89 0.95 -1.49 1.11
C TRP A 89 1.82 -1.28 2.34
N LEU A 90 1.81 -2.26 3.24
CA LEU A 90 2.44 -2.17 4.55
C LEU A 90 3.29 -3.41 4.82
N CYS A 91 4.38 -3.18 5.54
CA CYS A 91 5.15 -4.21 6.20
C CYS A 91 4.52 -4.53 7.55
N PRO A 92 4.09 -5.77 7.83
CA PRO A 92 3.62 -6.12 9.17
C PRO A 92 4.77 -6.00 10.17
N HIS A 93 4.60 -5.11 11.15
CA HIS A 93 5.55 -4.98 12.27
C HIS A 93 5.52 -6.26 13.14
N PRO A 94 6.67 -6.71 13.68
CA PRO A 94 6.63 -7.61 14.83
C PRO A 94 5.95 -6.87 15.99
N ILE A 95 4.89 -7.46 16.52
CA ILE A 95 4.23 -7.06 17.78
C ILE A 95 5.16 -7.46 18.94
#